data_AF-A0A9D0ZKX7-F1
#
_entry.id   AF-A0A9D0ZKX7-F1
#
_cell.length_a   1.000
_cell.length_b   1.000
_cell.length_c   1.000
_cell.angle_alpha   90.00
_cell.angle_beta   90.00
_cell.angle_gamma   90.00
#
_symmetry.space_group_name_H-M   'P 1'
#
loop_
_entity.id
_entity.type
_entity.pdbx_description
1 polymer ?
#
loop_
_entity_poly.entity_id
_entity_poly.type
_entity_poly.pdbx_seq_one_letter_code
_entity_poly.pdbx_strand_id
1 'polypeptide(L)'
;MRKTKIICTLGPATDDEEVLRQLMLNGMAVARMNMSHGQHSDHKRRADMIKKLRAELNIPVALLLDTKGPEIRTGRFKNSKVNLETGQTFTLTTEDIEGDETRCSITFKDLPKDVQRGSRILIDDGLIEMKVTDVTKTDIVCHVINGGTVATHKGINVPGVALSLPFISEQDKADIAFGVAQDFDFVAASFTRSAEDIIQLRGELEKNNCNNIRIVAKIENSEGVENIDEIIRVSDGIMIARGDLGVEIAMEEIPIIQKKLIAKAYSAGKQVITATQMLDSMIKNPRPTRAEATDVANAIYDGTSAIMLSGETAAGLFPVEAVKTMAIIAERTERDIDYIEKFRKRDIPERPDVTSAISHATCTTAHDLGAVAILTVSKTGQTARMISKFRPACPIISGTTEQKVLRQMNLSWGVIPILVDEKDNTDELFEHVVSVAQKEGYVQNGDLAVITAGIPLGVSGTTNMLKVHLVGDVLVSGMAVNHNSVYGRLCVCRCEEEAWENFKDGDILVIPKTTNEILPLMRKASGIITETGGINSHAAVVCLALDKPVIVGAKNATKLLKSGTTVKLDGNRGIVFSAHSKK
;
A
#
# COMPACT_ATOMS: atom_id res chain seq x y z
N MET A 1 -1.59 -10.90 -7.57
CA MET A 1 -1.32 -9.44 -7.61
C MET A 1 -0.53 -9.07 -6.36
N ARG A 2 0.48 -8.21 -6.51
CA ARG A 2 1.31 -7.73 -5.39
C ARG A 2 0.51 -6.87 -4.41
N LYS A 3 0.74 -7.03 -3.11
CA LYS A 3 0.05 -6.30 -2.04
C LYS A 3 0.89 -5.19 -1.43
N THR A 4 2.15 -5.47 -1.13
CA THR A 4 3.15 -4.53 -0.60
C THR A 4 3.52 -3.53 -1.68
N LYS A 5 3.56 -2.24 -1.30
CA LYS A 5 3.82 -1.14 -2.22
C LYS A 5 5.30 -0.85 -2.33
N ILE A 6 5.74 -0.31 -3.46
CA ILE A 6 7.15 0.03 -3.70
C ILE A 6 7.27 1.54 -3.83
N ILE A 7 8.18 2.11 -3.05
CA ILE A 7 8.55 3.52 -3.12
C ILE A 7 9.92 3.61 -3.77
N CYS A 8 10.07 4.45 -4.79
CA CYS A 8 11.35 4.67 -5.44
C CYS A 8 11.79 6.12 -5.25
N THR A 9 13.03 6.31 -4.81
CA THR A 9 13.64 7.65 -4.73
C THR A 9 14.10 8.08 -6.11
N LEU A 10 13.68 9.27 -6.54
CA LEU A 10 14.09 9.84 -7.80
C LEU A 10 15.42 10.59 -7.67
N GLY A 11 16.25 10.48 -8.69
CA GLY A 11 17.56 11.12 -8.76
C GLY A 11 18.13 11.11 -10.18
N PRO A 12 19.43 11.37 -10.35
CA PRO A 12 20.09 11.39 -11.67
C PRO A 12 19.83 10.14 -12.52
N ALA A 13 19.77 8.96 -11.92
CA ALA A 13 19.53 7.71 -12.65
C ALA A 13 18.08 7.56 -13.15
N THR A 14 17.16 8.41 -12.68
CA THR A 14 15.74 8.45 -13.10
C THR A 14 15.35 9.74 -13.81
N ASP A 15 16.31 10.58 -14.20
CA ASP A 15 16.05 11.80 -14.97
C ASP A 15 15.73 11.49 -16.46
N ASP A 16 15.93 10.25 -16.88
CA ASP A 16 15.48 9.71 -18.17
C ASP A 16 14.00 9.28 -18.08
N GLU A 17 13.17 9.75 -19.00
CA GLU A 17 11.74 9.46 -19.08
C GLU A 17 11.46 7.96 -19.31
N GLU A 18 12.28 7.26 -20.10
CA GLU A 18 12.08 5.83 -20.36
C GLU A 18 12.42 5.00 -19.11
N VAL A 19 13.48 5.36 -18.39
CA VAL A 19 13.77 4.72 -17.10
C VAL A 19 12.60 4.91 -16.13
N LEU A 20 12.07 6.13 -16.03
CA LEU A 20 10.95 6.43 -15.14
C LEU A 20 9.68 5.65 -15.53
N ARG A 21 9.38 5.57 -16.84
CA ARG A 21 8.30 4.73 -17.39
C ARG A 21 8.48 3.27 -16.98
N GLN A 22 9.69 2.73 -17.12
CA GLN A 22 9.99 1.37 -16.69
C GLN A 22 9.81 1.20 -15.17
N LEU A 23 10.19 2.17 -14.33
CA LEU A 23 9.93 2.08 -12.88
C LEU A 23 8.44 1.98 -12.58
N MET A 24 7.61 2.81 -13.24
CA MET A 24 6.15 2.81 -13.08
C MET A 24 5.54 1.46 -13.50
N LEU A 25 5.90 0.96 -14.69
CA LEU A 25 5.40 -0.31 -15.23
C LEU A 25 5.83 -1.52 -14.39
N ASN A 26 7.03 -1.48 -13.80
CA ASN A 26 7.55 -2.55 -12.95
C ASN A 26 7.13 -2.45 -11.49
N GLY A 27 6.32 -1.44 -11.13
CA GLY A 27 5.57 -1.46 -9.88
C GLY A 27 5.86 -0.35 -8.88
N MET A 28 6.53 0.73 -9.28
CA MET A 28 6.63 1.94 -8.46
C MET A 28 5.22 2.46 -8.14
N ALA A 29 4.88 2.52 -6.85
CA ALA A 29 3.61 3.05 -6.36
C ALA A 29 3.73 4.51 -5.90
N VAL A 30 4.91 4.91 -5.42
CA VAL A 30 5.20 6.26 -4.95
C VAL A 30 6.59 6.68 -5.42
N ALA A 31 6.70 7.89 -5.95
CA ALA A 31 7.96 8.54 -6.29
C ALA A 31 8.36 9.48 -5.13
N ARG A 32 9.48 9.17 -4.47
CA ARG A 32 10.07 9.96 -3.39
C ARG A 32 11.04 10.99 -3.96
N MET A 33 10.95 12.22 -3.49
CA MET A 33 11.93 13.28 -3.73
C MET A 33 12.57 13.69 -2.41
N ASN A 34 13.86 13.45 -2.29
CA ASN A 34 14.63 13.76 -1.08
C ASN A 34 15.13 15.21 -1.15
N MET A 35 14.61 16.08 -0.28
CA MET A 35 14.96 17.51 -0.24
C MET A 35 16.32 17.80 0.43
N SER A 36 16.99 16.77 0.96
CA SER A 36 18.39 16.87 1.39
C SER A 36 19.35 17.10 0.22
N HIS A 37 18.91 16.81 -1.02
CA HIS A 37 19.70 16.95 -2.23
C HIS A 37 18.90 17.58 -3.37
N GLY A 38 19.59 18.25 -4.30
CA GLY A 38 18.98 18.89 -5.46
C GLY A 38 18.26 20.20 -5.11
N GLN A 39 17.91 20.95 -6.16
CA GLN A 39 17.18 22.21 -6.03
C GLN A 39 15.69 21.99 -6.36
N HIS A 40 14.82 22.91 -5.95
CA HIS A 40 13.39 22.87 -6.30
C HIS A 40 13.14 22.76 -7.81
N SER A 41 14.02 23.33 -8.65
CA SER A 41 13.94 23.20 -10.11
C SER A 41 14.11 21.75 -10.59
N ASP A 42 15.01 20.99 -9.99
CA ASP A 42 15.25 19.59 -10.35
C ASP A 42 14.06 18.72 -9.95
N HIS A 43 13.58 18.93 -8.72
CA HIS A 43 12.39 18.24 -8.19
C HIS A 43 11.14 18.57 -8.97
N LYS A 44 11.00 19.82 -9.43
CA LYS A 44 9.88 20.23 -10.29
C LYS A 44 9.89 19.46 -11.61
N ARG A 45 11.04 19.39 -12.29
CA ARG A 45 11.18 18.62 -13.53
C ARG A 45 10.75 17.17 -13.35
N ARG A 46 11.21 16.53 -12.28
CA ARG A 46 10.84 15.14 -11.93
C ARG A 46 9.35 14.98 -11.61
N ALA A 47 8.77 15.94 -10.89
CA ALA A 47 7.34 15.94 -10.58
C ALA A 47 6.48 16.06 -11.84
N ASP A 48 6.88 16.93 -12.76
CA ASP A 48 6.17 17.14 -14.03
C ASP A 48 6.28 15.88 -14.93
N MET A 49 7.42 15.20 -14.96
CA MET A 49 7.59 13.90 -15.64
C MET A 49 6.67 12.83 -15.06
N ILE A 50 6.59 12.69 -13.73
CA ILE A 50 5.66 11.75 -13.08
C ILE A 50 4.22 12.06 -13.47
N LYS A 51 3.81 13.33 -13.43
CA LYS A 51 2.44 13.74 -13.78
C LYS A 51 2.11 13.43 -15.24
N LYS A 52 3.05 13.66 -16.16
CA LYS A 52 2.91 13.29 -17.58
C LYS A 52 2.71 11.79 -17.74
N LEU A 53 3.63 10.97 -17.22
CA LEU A 53 3.57 9.52 -17.36
C LEU A 53 2.38 8.89 -16.63
N ARG A 54 1.95 9.48 -15.50
CA ARG A 54 0.73 9.08 -14.78
C ARG A 54 -0.51 9.14 -15.67
N ALA A 55 -0.65 10.22 -16.44
CA ALA A 55 -1.77 10.38 -17.37
C ALA A 55 -1.67 9.44 -18.57
N GLU A 56 -0.47 9.26 -19.11
CA GLU A 56 -0.24 8.41 -20.28
C GLU A 56 -0.44 6.91 -19.98
N LEU A 57 0.09 6.44 -18.85
CA LEU A 57 0.04 5.03 -18.45
C LEU A 57 -1.23 4.65 -17.69
N ASN A 58 -2.02 5.63 -17.24
CA ASN A 58 -3.15 5.45 -16.34
C ASN A 58 -2.76 4.72 -15.02
N ILE A 59 -1.57 5.02 -14.48
CA ILE A 59 -1.07 4.43 -13.22
C ILE A 59 -1.00 5.52 -12.14
N PRO A 60 -1.69 5.38 -10.99
CA PRO A 60 -1.83 6.43 -9.98
C PRO A 60 -0.60 6.53 -9.05
N VAL A 61 0.59 6.70 -9.61
CA VAL A 61 1.82 6.87 -8.82
C VAL A 61 1.75 8.16 -8.02
N ALA A 62 1.94 8.07 -6.71
CA ALA A 62 1.92 9.23 -5.81
C ALA A 62 3.27 9.95 -5.76
N LEU A 63 3.26 11.23 -5.38
CA LEU A 63 4.46 12.01 -5.07
C LEU A 63 4.65 12.12 -3.55
N LEU A 64 5.85 11.82 -3.07
CA LEU A 64 6.25 11.95 -1.67
C LEU A 64 7.45 12.91 -1.56
N LEU A 65 7.27 13.99 -0.81
CA LEU A 65 8.33 14.93 -0.47
C LEU A 65 8.95 14.46 0.84
N ASP A 66 10.25 14.19 0.87
CA ASP A 66 10.97 13.85 2.09
C ASP A 66 11.76 15.07 2.54
N THR A 67 11.37 15.65 3.69
CA THR A 67 11.99 16.85 4.23
C THR A 67 13.42 16.56 4.64
N LYS A 68 14.25 17.59 4.69
CA LYS A 68 15.62 17.43 5.18
C LYS A 68 15.63 17.26 6.70
N GLY A 69 14.79 18.03 7.38
CA GLY A 69 14.64 17.99 8.83
C GLY A 69 15.83 18.60 9.59
N PRO A 70 15.75 18.58 10.92
CA PRO A 70 16.76 19.17 11.79
C PRO A 70 17.99 18.27 11.91
N GLU A 71 19.12 18.76 11.43
CA GLU A 71 20.40 18.04 11.50
C GLU A 71 21.53 18.96 11.98
N ILE A 72 22.47 18.37 12.71
CA ILE A 72 23.72 19.04 13.10
C ILE A 72 24.79 18.62 12.12
N ARG A 73 25.63 19.56 11.70
CA ARG A 73 26.76 19.28 10.81
C ARG A 73 28.05 19.91 11.31
N THR A 74 29.15 19.31 10.91
CA THR A 74 30.47 19.96 10.96
C THR A 74 30.50 21.18 10.04
N GLY A 75 31.29 22.17 10.42
CA GLY A 75 31.59 23.34 9.59
C GLY A 75 32.58 23.00 8.47
N ARG A 76 33.27 24.03 8.00
CA ARG A 76 34.27 23.91 6.94
C ARG A 76 35.63 23.52 7.51
N PHE A 77 36.35 22.66 6.82
CA PHE A 77 37.77 22.38 7.10
C PHE A 77 38.67 23.07 6.07
N LYS A 78 39.85 23.53 6.50
CA LYS A 78 40.84 24.21 5.63
C LYS A 78 41.17 23.43 4.36
N ASN A 79 41.27 22.11 4.47
CA ASN A 79 41.61 21.20 3.36
C ASN A 79 40.39 20.38 2.86
N SER A 80 39.16 20.88 3.07
CA SER A 80 37.88 20.18 2.83
C SER A 80 37.63 18.88 3.61
N LYS A 81 38.69 18.28 4.17
CA LYS A 81 38.67 17.11 5.04
C LYS A 81 39.87 17.11 5.96
N VAL A 82 39.75 16.40 7.08
CA VAL A 82 40.80 16.14 8.05
C VAL A 82 40.78 14.67 8.43
N ASN A 83 41.90 14.15 8.94
CA ASN A 83 41.96 12.79 9.48
C ASN A 83 42.11 12.87 10.99
N LEU A 84 41.22 12.22 11.73
CA LEU A 84 41.26 12.17 13.18
C LEU A 84 41.89 10.85 13.63
N GLU A 85 42.87 10.90 14.53
CA GLU A 85 43.51 9.71 15.09
C GLU A 85 42.80 9.22 16.36
N THR A 86 42.68 7.90 16.53
CA THR A 86 42.15 7.33 17.77
C THR A 86 43.01 7.73 18.96
N GLY A 87 42.36 8.20 20.02
CA GLY A 87 43.00 8.66 21.25
C GLY A 87 43.33 10.16 21.27
N GLN A 88 43.22 10.86 20.14
CA GLN A 88 43.48 12.31 20.12
C GLN A 88 42.35 13.10 20.78
N THR A 89 42.67 14.33 21.20
CA THR A 89 41.66 15.31 21.62
C THR A 89 41.19 16.08 20.40
N PHE A 90 39.88 16.21 20.25
CA PHE A 90 39.24 16.99 19.19
C PHE A 90 38.13 17.86 19.77
N THR A 91 38.08 19.13 19.38
CA THR A 91 37.11 20.09 19.94
C THR A 91 36.05 20.47 18.90
N LEU A 92 34.78 20.32 19.25
CA LEU A 92 33.67 20.90 18.48
C LEU A 92 33.34 22.26 19.06
N THR A 93 33.29 23.31 18.25
CA THR A 93 33.05 24.68 18.72
C THR A 93 31.90 25.39 18.03
N THR A 94 31.22 26.25 18.77
CA THR A 94 30.20 27.16 18.24
C THR A 94 30.79 28.36 17.53
N GLU A 95 32.09 28.63 17.67
CA GLU A 95 32.76 29.71 16.94
C GLU A 95 32.78 29.41 15.43
N ASP A 96 32.56 30.43 14.59
CA ASP A 96 32.67 30.27 13.14
C ASP A 96 34.14 30.34 12.71
N ILE A 97 34.75 29.16 12.59
CA ILE A 97 36.14 28.97 12.22
C ILE A 97 36.26 27.89 11.13
N GLU A 98 37.32 27.99 10.33
CA GLU A 98 37.76 26.87 9.50
C GLU A 98 38.48 25.85 10.37
N GLY A 99 37.92 24.66 10.46
CA GLY A 99 38.45 23.56 11.25
C GLY A 99 39.73 22.95 10.68
N ASP A 100 40.46 22.29 11.57
CA ASP A 100 41.65 21.50 11.31
C ASP A 100 41.60 20.20 12.12
N GLU A 101 42.73 19.49 12.27
CA GLU A 101 42.82 18.21 12.97
C GLU A 101 42.54 18.31 14.47
N THR A 102 42.47 19.52 15.04
CA THR A 102 42.33 19.75 16.49
C THR A 102 40.97 20.32 16.90
N ARG A 103 40.31 21.10 16.03
CA ARG A 103 39.03 21.74 16.32
C ARG A 103 38.23 22.00 15.05
N CYS A 104 36.90 21.91 15.11
CA CYS A 104 36.04 22.37 14.02
C CYS A 104 34.76 23.06 14.52
N SER A 105 34.23 23.95 13.69
CA SER A 105 32.95 24.60 13.96
C SER A 105 31.78 23.62 13.78
N ILE A 106 30.65 23.89 14.43
CA ILE A 106 29.37 23.18 14.24
C ILE A 106 28.25 24.13 13.84
N THR A 107 27.26 23.60 13.12
CA THR A 107 26.10 24.37 12.65
C THR A 107 25.12 24.71 13.77
N PHE A 108 24.96 23.83 14.77
CA PHE A 108 24.05 24.04 15.89
C PHE A 108 24.76 24.65 17.09
N LYS A 109 24.54 25.95 17.31
CA LYS A 109 25.25 26.74 18.32
C LYS A 109 24.83 26.42 19.76
N ASP A 110 23.69 25.77 19.96
CA ASP A 110 23.22 25.39 21.29
C ASP A 110 23.63 23.98 21.71
N LEU A 111 24.35 23.22 20.86
CA LEU A 111 24.79 21.86 21.19
C LEU A 111 25.56 21.74 22.53
N PRO A 112 26.45 22.69 22.92
CA PRO A 112 27.13 22.61 24.22
C PRO A 112 26.17 22.63 25.42
N LYS A 113 24.92 23.08 25.26
CA LYS A 113 23.90 23.07 26.32
C LYS A 113 23.21 21.72 26.45
N ASP A 114 23.17 20.94 25.37
CA ASP A 114 22.45 19.68 25.30
C ASP A 114 23.34 18.49 25.71
N VAL A 115 24.66 18.60 25.51
CA VAL A 115 25.61 17.53 25.83
C VAL A 115 26.24 17.69 27.20
N GLN A 116 26.69 16.58 27.78
CA GLN A 116 27.39 16.56 29.05
C GLN A 116 28.64 15.68 28.99
N ARG A 117 29.51 15.79 30.00
CA ARG A 117 30.66 14.89 30.13
C ARG A 117 30.20 13.43 30.09
N GLY A 118 30.82 12.65 29.22
CA GLY A 118 30.47 11.25 28.97
C GLY A 118 29.50 11.01 27.82
N SER A 119 28.83 12.04 27.29
CA SER A 119 28.02 11.94 26.07
C SER A 119 28.86 11.41 24.90
N ARG A 120 28.21 10.63 24.03
CA ARG A 120 28.81 10.14 22.78
C ARG A 120 28.45 11.09 21.65
N ILE A 121 29.42 11.39 20.79
CA ILE A 121 29.22 12.16 19.57
C ILE A 121 29.72 11.33 18.41
N LEU A 122 28.85 11.17 17.42
CA LEU A 122 29.10 10.42 16.21
C LEU A 122 29.17 11.39 15.04
N ILE A 123 30.14 11.21 14.13
CA ILE A 123 30.27 12.02 12.92
C ILE A 123 30.28 11.11 11.70
N ASP A 124 29.62 11.55 10.63
CA ASP A 124 29.53 10.85 9.34
C ASP A 124 28.88 9.47 9.50
N ASP A 125 27.62 9.46 9.94
CA ASP A 125 26.78 8.27 10.14
C ASP A 125 27.43 7.23 11.08
N GLY A 126 28.14 7.71 12.11
CA GLY A 126 28.81 6.86 13.10
C GLY A 126 30.19 6.35 12.69
N LEU A 127 30.74 6.78 11.54
CA LEU A 127 32.10 6.42 11.13
C LEU A 127 33.12 6.84 12.19
N ILE A 128 33.01 8.07 12.69
CA ILE A 128 33.84 8.59 13.78
C ILE A 128 33.03 8.57 15.06
N GLU A 129 33.61 8.01 16.12
CA GLU A 129 33.03 8.07 17.46
C GLU A 129 33.95 8.84 18.38
N MET A 130 33.37 9.77 19.14
CA MET A 130 34.06 10.54 20.16
C MET A 130 33.27 10.56 21.46
N LYS A 131 33.98 10.72 22.58
CA LYS A 131 33.38 10.84 23.91
C LYS A 131 33.68 12.21 24.49
N VAL A 132 32.65 12.92 24.94
CA VAL A 132 32.78 14.25 25.53
C VAL A 132 33.55 14.15 26.86
N THR A 133 34.64 14.87 26.98
CA THR A 133 35.47 14.94 28.19
C THR A 133 35.22 16.20 29.00
N ASP A 134 34.93 17.32 28.35
CA ASP A 134 34.64 18.60 28.99
C ASP A 134 33.75 19.47 28.09
N VAL A 135 32.96 20.36 28.70
CA VAL A 135 32.02 21.23 27.98
C VAL A 135 32.08 22.64 28.57
N THR A 136 32.27 23.62 27.70
CA THR A 136 32.19 25.05 28.03
C THR A 136 30.98 25.68 27.35
N LYS A 137 30.85 27.01 27.40
CA LYS A 137 29.76 27.73 26.73
C LYS A 137 29.81 27.60 25.20
N THR A 138 31.00 27.44 24.63
CA THR A 138 31.22 27.41 23.18
C THR A 138 31.84 26.11 22.69
N ASP A 139 32.49 25.35 23.58
CA ASP A 139 33.35 24.24 23.18
C ASP A 139 32.94 22.94 23.83
N ILE A 140 32.97 21.88 23.04
CA ILE A 140 32.78 20.50 23.45
C ILE A 140 34.10 19.78 23.18
N VAL A 141 34.88 19.57 24.23
CA VAL A 141 36.16 18.87 24.15
C VAL A 141 35.88 17.37 24.18
N CYS A 142 36.34 16.67 23.16
CA CYS A 142 36.09 15.25 22.98
C CYS A 142 37.40 14.45 22.89
N HIS A 143 37.33 13.20 23.35
CA HIS A 143 38.34 12.18 23.11
C HIS A 143 37.88 11.26 21.97
N VAL A 144 38.67 11.14 20.91
CA VAL A 144 38.35 10.32 19.75
C VAL A 144 38.49 8.84 20.09
N ILE A 145 37.39 8.09 20.01
CA ILE A 145 37.33 6.65 20.28
C ILE A 145 37.61 5.86 19.00
N ASN A 146 36.96 6.26 17.91
CA ASN A 146 37.21 5.71 16.58
C ASN A 146 37.56 6.84 15.61
N GLY A 147 38.81 6.84 15.13
CA GLY A 147 39.31 7.83 14.18
C GLY A 147 38.95 7.52 12.72
N GLY A 148 39.36 8.43 11.82
CA GLY A 148 39.08 8.34 10.39
C GLY A 148 38.96 9.71 9.74
N THR A 149 38.56 9.72 8.46
CA THR A 149 38.45 10.95 7.68
C THR A 149 37.11 11.64 7.93
N VAL A 150 37.15 12.90 8.33
CA VAL A 150 35.98 13.79 8.43
C VAL A 150 36.04 14.83 7.33
N ALA A 151 35.00 14.93 6.52
CA ALA A 151 34.86 15.99 5.53
C ALA A 151 34.04 17.18 6.06
N THR A 152 34.05 18.28 5.31
CA THR A 152 33.18 19.44 5.54
C THR A 152 31.69 19.03 5.48
N HIS A 153 30.86 19.62 6.34
CA HIS A 153 29.40 19.44 6.35
C HIS A 153 28.92 18.00 6.54
N LYS A 154 29.64 17.21 7.33
CA LYS A 154 29.24 15.86 7.75
C LYS A 154 28.27 15.90 8.91
N GLY A 155 27.30 14.99 8.91
CA GLY A 155 26.29 14.87 9.96
C GLY A 155 26.92 14.58 11.32
N ILE A 156 26.33 15.15 12.36
CA ILE A 156 26.68 14.93 13.76
C ILE A 156 25.45 14.36 14.47
N ASN A 157 25.64 13.23 15.13
CA ASN A 157 24.63 12.49 15.86
C ASN A 157 25.05 12.39 17.34
N VAL A 158 24.07 12.43 18.24
CA VAL A 158 24.35 12.47 19.70
C VAL A 158 23.43 11.47 20.42
N PRO A 159 23.81 10.18 20.39
CA PRO A 159 22.99 9.12 20.96
C PRO A 159 22.62 9.34 22.43
N GLY A 160 21.33 9.19 22.72
CA GLY A 160 20.79 9.28 24.07
C GLY A 160 20.66 10.71 24.62
N VAL A 161 20.77 11.73 23.77
CA VAL A 161 20.59 13.14 24.14
C VAL A 161 19.37 13.72 23.42
N ALA A 162 18.46 14.33 24.18
CA ALA A 162 17.35 15.10 23.63
C ALA A 162 17.87 16.46 23.14
N LEU A 163 17.91 16.64 21.81
CA LEU A 163 18.42 17.86 21.19
C LEU A 163 17.37 18.98 21.20
N SER A 164 17.77 20.20 21.52
CA SER A 164 16.90 21.39 21.54
C SER A 164 16.65 22.03 20.17
N LEU A 165 16.98 21.32 19.08
CA LEU A 165 16.78 21.76 17.71
C LEU A 165 15.29 22.00 17.38
N PRO A 166 14.95 23.13 16.72
CA PRO A 166 13.63 23.32 16.12
C PRO A 166 13.32 22.21 15.12
N PHE A 167 12.11 21.66 15.17
CA PHE A 167 11.73 20.55 14.28
C PHE A 167 11.65 20.94 12.80
N ILE A 168 11.18 22.15 12.50
CA ILE A 168 11.02 22.63 11.11
C ILE A 168 12.01 23.76 10.88
N SER A 169 12.96 23.54 9.96
CA SER A 169 13.89 24.59 9.52
C SER A 169 13.25 25.55 8.50
N GLU A 170 13.88 26.69 8.22
CA GLU A 170 13.44 27.58 7.13
C GLU A 170 13.50 26.89 5.76
N GLN A 171 14.45 25.98 5.56
CA GLN A 171 14.52 25.16 4.35
C GLN A 171 13.29 24.23 4.27
N ASP A 172 12.93 23.55 5.37
CA ASP A 172 11.77 22.66 5.38
C ASP A 172 10.47 23.44 5.11
N LYS A 173 10.31 24.67 5.60
CA LYS A 173 9.16 25.52 5.27
C LYS A 173 9.08 25.82 3.78
N ALA A 174 10.22 26.17 3.16
CA ALA A 174 10.30 26.39 1.72
C ALA A 174 9.99 25.11 0.92
N ASP A 175 10.49 23.96 1.38
CA ASP A 175 10.24 22.65 0.77
C ASP A 175 8.76 22.27 0.88
N ILE A 176 8.12 22.50 2.04
CA ILE A 176 6.68 22.26 2.25
C ILE A 176 5.85 23.15 1.32
N ALA A 177 6.16 24.44 1.24
CA ALA A 177 5.47 25.37 0.33
C ALA A 177 5.61 24.93 -1.14
N PHE A 178 6.80 24.47 -1.54
CA PHE A 178 7.03 23.87 -2.85
C PHE A 178 6.17 22.60 -3.07
N GLY A 179 6.13 21.69 -2.09
CA GLY A 179 5.33 20.48 -2.15
C GLY A 179 3.83 20.75 -2.32
N VAL A 180 3.31 21.77 -1.63
CA VAL A 180 1.93 22.25 -1.80
C VAL A 180 1.72 22.79 -3.21
N ALA A 181 2.60 23.68 -3.68
CA ALA A 181 2.50 24.28 -5.02
C ALA A 181 2.58 23.25 -6.16
N GLN A 182 3.30 22.15 -5.96
CA GLN A 182 3.43 21.07 -6.95
C GLN A 182 2.41 19.93 -6.75
N ASP A 183 1.41 20.07 -5.88
CA ASP A 183 0.39 19.04 -5.58
C ASP A 183 1.00 17.67 -5.22
N PHE A 184 1.92 17.68 -4.26
CA PHE A 184 2.39 16.42 -3.67
C PHE A 184 1.28 15.70 -2.92
N ASP A 185 1.42 14.39 -2.77
CA ASP A 185 0.41 13.54 -2.11
C ASP A 185 0.76 13.29 -0.64
N PHE A 186 2.07 13.18 -0.36
CA PHE A 186 2.64 12.91 0.95
C PHE A 186 3.81 13.84 1.27
N VAL A 187 4.01 14.13 2.55
CA VAL A 187 5.25 14.66 3.11
C VAL A 187 5.76 13.67 4.15
N ALA A 188 7.01 13.24 4.03
CA ALA A 188 7.72 12.48 5.04
C ALA A 188 8.54 13.43 5.91
N ALA A 189 8.30 13.38 7.22
CA ALA A 189 8.78 14.33 8.20
C ALA A 189 10.02 13.75 8.91
N SER A 190 11.20 14.18 8.47
CA SER A 190 12.51 13.73 9.00
C SER A 190 12.70 14.07 10.48
N PHE A 191 13.38 13.19 11.20
CA PHE A 191 13.74 13.26 12.61
C PHE A 191 12.55 13.54 13.54
N THR A 192 11.39 12.91 13.27
CA THR A 192 10.22 13.04 14.15
C THR A 192 10.51 12.38 15.51
N ARG A 193 10.29 13.14 16.58
CA ARG A 193 10.54 12.72 17.97
C ARG A 193 9.27 12.66 18.82
N SER A 194 8.28 13.48 18.50
CA SER A 194 7.07 13.66 19.31
C SER A 194 5.81 13.84 18.46
N ALA A 195 4.64 13.76 19.10
CA ALA A 195 3.39 14.14 18.45
C ALA A 195 3.35 15.63 18.05
N GLU A 196 3.98 16.50 18.83
CA GLU A 196 4.01 17.94 18.59
C GLU A 196 4.71 18.29 17.28
N ASP A 197 5.79 17.59 16.93
CA ASP A 197 6.50 17.74 15.65
C ASP A 197 5.54 17.58 14.44
N ILE A 198 4.68 16.56 14.49
CA ILE A 198 3.70 16.29 13.43
C ILE A 198 2.59 17.34 13.41
N ILE A 199 2.18 17.84 14.58
CA ILE A 199 1.21 18.94 14.69
C ILE A 199 1.79 20.23 14.10
N GLN A 200 3.06 20.54 14.37
CA GLN A 200 3.75 21.70 13.79
C GLN A 200 3.81 21.62 12.27
N LEU A 201 4.16 20.46 11.71
CA LEU A 201 4.21 20.29 10.25
C LEU A 201 2.82 20.41 9.63
N ARG A 202 1.79 19.88 10.29
CA ARG A 202 0.39 20.05 9.87
C ARG A 202 -0.01 21.53 9.88
N GLY A 203 0.36 22.28 10.91
CA GLY A 203 0.15 23.72 10.98
C GLY A 203 0.87 24.47 9.85
N GLU A 204 2.06 24.02 9.44
CA GLU A 204 2.79 24.63 8.32
C GLU A 204 2.09 24.36 6.97
N LEU A 205 1.54 23.16 6.76
CA LEU A 205 0.69 22.86 5.60
C LEU A 205 -0.57 23.74 5.59
N GLU A 206 -1.21 23.95 6.75
CA GLU A 206 -2.40 24.79 6.90
C GLU A 206 -2.12 26.26 6.57
N LYS A 207 -0.97 26.81 6.98
CA LYS A 207 -0.54 28.17 6.58
C LYS A 207 -0.41 28.32 5.06
N ASN A 208 -0.08 27.24 4.36
CA ASN A 208 -0.04 27.16 2.91
C ASN A 208 -1.41 26.79 2.28
N ASN A 209 -2.51 26.87 3.05
CA ASN A 209 -3.87 26.50 2.65
C ASN A 209 -4.01 25.04 2.17
N CYS A 210 -3.20 24.14 2.72
CA CYS A 210 -3.20 22.73 2.34
C CYS A 210 -3.61 21.82 3.51
N ASN A 211 -4.72 21.11 3.34
CA ASN A 211 -5.26 20.16 4.33
C ASN A 211 -5.35 18.72 3.81
N ASN A 212 -4.89 18.48 2.58
CA ASN A 212 -5.10 17.23 1.86
C ASN A 212 -3.81 16.46 1.56
N ILE A 213 -2.63 16.98 1.97
CA ILE A 213 -1.37 16.24 1.99
C ILE A 213 -1.30 15.38 3.26
N ARG A 214 -0.85 14.14 3.12
CA ARG A 214 -0.72 13.18 4.22
C ARG A 214 0.69 13.23 4.80
N ILE A 215 0.81 13.14 6.12
CA ILE A 215 2.10 13.23 6.83
C ILE A 215 2.57 11.84 7.24
N VAL A 216 3.77 11.46 6.80
CA VAL A 216 4.47 10.24 7.20
C VAL A 216 5.58 10.61 8.19
N ALA A 217 5.46 10.21 9.45
CA ALA A 217 6.50 10.46 10.44
C ALA A 217 7.71 9.56 10.21
N LYS A 218 8.92 10.11 10.06
CA LYS A 218 10.15 9.30 9.96
C LYS A 218 10.71 9.08 11.36
N ILE A 219 10.85 7.81 11.74
CA ILE A 219 11.36 7.38 13.04
C ILE A 219 12.84 7.03 12.85
N GLU A 220 13.70 7.86 13.44
CA GLU A 220 15.15 7.92 13.14
C GLU A 220 16.02 7.91 14.40
N ASN A 221 15.43 8.03 15.58
CA ASN A 221 16.15 8.08 16.86
C ASN A 221 15.35 7.40 17.99
N SER A 222 15.98 7.26 19.16
CA SER A 222 15.39 6.63 20.34
C SER A 222 14.11 7.32 20.82
N GLU A 223 14.07 8.65 20.82
CA GLU A 223 12.91 9.42 21.28
C GLU A 223 11.67 9.15 20.42
N GLY A 224 11.81 9.12 19.11
CA GLY A 224 10.73 8.74 18.19
C GLY A 224 10.27 7.28 18.37
N VAL A 225 11.16 6.38 18.76
CA VAL A 225 10.82 4.98 19.09
C VAL A 225 10.04 4.90 20.40
N GLU A 226 10.43 5.67 21.42
CA GLU A 226 9.77 5.73 22.72
C GLU A 226 8.37 6.36 22.62
N ASN A 227 8.25 7.45 21.86
CA ASN A 227 7.01 8.21 21.67
C ASN A 227 6.12 7.70 20.53
N ILE A 228 6.40 6.50 19.99
CA ILE A 228 5.74 6.01 18.79
C ILE A 228 4.19 6.01 18.87
N ASP A 229 3.62 5.71 20.04
CA ASP A 229 2.16 5.61 20.21
C ASP A 229 1.45 6.96 20.08
N GLU A 230 2.08 8.05 20.53
CA GLU A 230 1.54 9.40 20.33
C GLU A 230 1.77 9.91 18.90
N ILE A 231 2.93 9.60 18.31
CA ILE A 231 3.25 9.96 16.92
C ILE A 231 2.27 9.30 15.94
N ILE A 232 2.01 7.99 16.09
CA ILE A 232 1.05 7.24 15.24
C ILE A 232 -0.35 7.87 15.28
N ARG A 233 -0.75 8.42 16.43
CA ARG A 233 -2.09 8.98 16.64
C ARG A 233 -2.34 10.22 15.77
N VAL A 234 -1.32 11.06 15.62
CA VAL A 234 -1.41 12.35 14.91
C VAL A 234 -0.85 12.32 13.49
N SER A 235 -0.16 11.25 13.10
CA SER A 235 0.37 11.03 11.75
C SER A 235 -0.61 10.27 10.84
N ASP A 236 -0.40 10.34 9.54
CA ASP A 236 -1.14 9.54 8.55
C ASP A 236 -0.45 8.20 8.26
N GLY A 237 0.86 8.11 8.53
CA GLY A 237 1.67 6.91 8.44
C GLY A 237 3.03 7.11 9.12
N ILE A 238 3.85 6.06 9.15
CA ILE A 238 5.23 6.14 9.64
C ILE A 238 6.22 5.55 8.61
N MET A 239 7.47 5.97 8.70
CA MET A 239 8.60 5.40 7.96
C MET A 239 9.71 5.04 8.94
N ILE A 240 10.18 3.80 8.87
CA ILE A 240 11.26 3.28 9.71
C ILE A 240 12.55 3.39 8.90
N ALA A 241 13.35 4.42 9.14
CA ALA A 241 14.62 4.62 8.46
C ALA A 241 15.74 3.96 9.25
N ARG A 242 16.09 2.75 8.83
CA ARG A 242 16.97 1.83 9.57
C ARG A 242 18.43 2.28 9.58
N GLY A 243 18.86 2.98 8.53
CA GLY A 243 20.18 3.61 8.45
C GLY A 243 20.34 4.63 9.56
N ASP A 244 19.45 5.62 9.62
CA ASP A 244 19.48 6.68 10.63
C ASP A 244 19.27 6.12 12.06
N LEU A 245 18.31 5.20 12.23
CA LEU A 245 18.12 4.51 13.51
C LEU A 245 19.36 3.73 13.96
N GLY A 246 20.09 3.10 13.04
CA GLY A 246 21.29 2.32 13.33
C GLY A 246 22.50 3.17 13.75
N VAL A 247 22.45 4.49 13.53
CA VAL A 247 23.44 5.43 14.06
C VAL A 247 23.16 5.74 15.53
N GLU A 248 21.89 5.93 15.89
CA GLU A 248 21.44 6.34 17.23
C GLU A 248 21.25 5.16 18.20
N ILE A 249 20.85 4.00 17.69
CA ILE A 249 20.49 2.81 18.45
C ILE A 249 21.39 1.64 18.04
N ALA A 250 21.76 0.82 19.02
CA ALA A 250 22.58 -0.37 18.78
C ALA A 250 21.98 -1.28 17.70
N MET A 251 22.84 -1.77 16.79
CA MET A 251 22.41 -2.52 15.60
C MET A 251 21.61 -3.79 15.93
N GLU A 252 21.91 -4.44 17.06
CA GLU A 252 21.23 -5.65 17.53
C GLU A 252 19.78 -5.41 17.97
N GLU A 253 19.41 -4.17 18.31
CA GLU A 253 18.04 -3.80 18.72
C GLU A 253 17.14 -3.46 17.52
N ILE A 254 17.74 -3.05 16.39
CA ILE A 254 17.01 -2.58 15.20
C ILE A 254 15.96 -3.59 14.69
N PRO A 255 16.24 -4.91 14.57
CA PRO A 255 15.24 -5.86 14.11
C PRO A 255 14.02 -5.96 15.03
N ILE A 256 14.23 -5.82 16.35
CA ILE A 256 13.16 -5.89 17.36
C ILE A 256 12.30 -4.64 17.28
N ILE A 257 12.94 -3.47 17.20
CA ILE A 257 12.26 -2.17 17.06
C ILE A 257 11.44 -2.14 15.76
N GLN A 258 12.01 -2.53 14.62
CA GLN A 258 11.29 -2.58 13.35
C GLN A 258 9.97 -3.36 13.48
N LYS A 259 10.02 -4.59 14.01
CA LYS A 259 8.84 -5.44 14.20
C LYS A 259 7.78 -4.76 15.06
N LYS A 260 8.21 -4.14 16.18
CA LYS A 260 7.33 -3.42 17.10
C LYS A 260 6.67 -2.21 16.44
N LEU A 261 7.43 -1.39 15.72
CA LEU A 261 6.94 -0.19 15.03
C LEU A 261 5.94 -0.55 13.93
N ILE A 262 6.26 -1.56 13.11
CA ILE A 262 5.34 -2.10 12.11
C ILE A 262 4.04 -2.52 12.79
N ALA A 263 4.13 -3.38 13.81
CA ALA A 263 2.97 -3.90 14.54
C ALA A 263 2.02 -2.82 15.07
N LYS A 264 2.58 -1.77 15.69
CA LYS A 264 1.79 -0.65 16.22
C LYS A 264 1.12 0.15 15.11
N ALA A 265 1.86 0.53 14.07
CA ALA A 265 1.34 1.38 13.01
C ALA A 265 0.22 0.69 12.21
N TYR A 266 0.43 -0.55 11.77
CA TYR A 266 -0.59 -1.22 10.98
C TYR A 266 -1.82 -1.61 11.82
N SER A 267 -1.66 -1.88 13.13
CA SER A 267 -2.80 -2.12 14.02
C SER A 267 -3.67 -0.89 14.19
N ALA A 268 -3.06 0.31 14.23
CA ALA A 268 -3.75 1.60 14.20
C ALA A 268 -4.34 1.97 12.81
N GLY A 269 -4.27 1.07 11.82
CA GLY A 269 -4.75 1.33 10.46
C GLY A 269 -3.93 2.35 9.67
N LYS A 270 -2.70 2.63 10.10
CA LYS A 270 -1.78 3.55 9.44
C LYS A 270 -0.84 2.81 8.48
N GLN A 271 -0.38 3.48 7.44
CA GLN A 271 0.66 2.91 6.58
C GLN A 271 2.01 2.95 7.30
N VAL A 272 2.80 1.88 7.11
CA VAL A 272 4.18 1.81 7.58
C VAL A 272 5.09 1.48 6.42
N ILE A 273 6.19 2.23 6.32
CA ILE A 273 7.20 2.10 5.28
C ILE A 273 8.48 1.58 5.93
N THR A 274 9.05 0.50 5.39
CA THR A 274 10.41 0.05 5.75
C THR A 274 11.39 0.65 4.75
N ALA A 275 12.36 1.41 5.26
CA ALA A 275 13.23 2.25 4.45
C ALA A 275 14.72 1.99 4.75
N THR A 276 15.57 2.39 3.78
CA THR A 276 17.04 2.32 3.78
C THR A 276 17.62 0.89 3.85
N GLN A 277 18.81 0.68 3.29
CA GLN A 277 19.53 -0.61 3.34
C GLN A 277 18.69 -1.82 2.84
N MET A 278 17.81 -1.62 1.85
CA MET A 278 16.94 -2.69 1.36
C MET A 278 17.66 -3.56 0.33
N LEU A 279 18.10 -2.96 -0.78
CA LEU A 279 18.85 -3.64 -1.85
C LEU A 279 20.11 -2.83 -2.21
N ASP A 280 20.78 -2.24 -1.20
CA ASP A 280 21.85 -1.24 -1.36
C ASP A 280 22.98 -1.68 -2.31
N SER A 281 23.35 -2.96 -2.29
CA SER A 281 24.36 -3.53 -3.19
C SER A 281 23.99 -3.36 -4.67
N MET A 282 22.70 -3.21 -4.99
CA MET A 282 22.20 -2.98 -6.35
C MET A 282 22.46 -1.58 -6.88
N ILE A 283 22.97 -0.65 -6.07
CA ILE A 283 23.55 0.61 -6.56
C ILE A 283 24.66 0.30 -7.57
N LYS A 284 25.47 -0.73 -7.31
CA LYS A 284 26.63 -1.09 -8.12
C LYS A 284 26.50 -2.43 -8.84
N ASN A 285 25.55 -3.29 -8.43
CA ASN A 285 25.42 -4.65 -8.92
C ASN A 285 24.04 -4.92 -9.53
N PRO A 286 23.93 -5.77 -10.56
CA PRO A 286 22.64 -6.08 -11.18
C PRO A 286 21.76 -7.03 -10.37
N ARG A 287 22.26 -7.57 -9.25
CA ARG A 287 21.55 -8.50 -8.36
C ARG A 287 21.90 -8.20 -6.90
N PRO A 288 20.95 -8.37 -5.96
CA PRO A 288 21.22 -8.16 -4.57
C PRO A 288 21.93 -9.37 -3.96
N THR A 289 22.42 -9.18 -2.74
CA THR A 289 22.88 -10.27 -1.90
C THR A 289 21.70 -11.11 -1.38
N ARG A 290 22.00 -12.33 -0.91
CA ARG A 290 20.99 -13.17 -0.24
C ARG A 290 20.50 -12.56 1.08
N ALA A 291 21.37 -11.82 1.77
CA ALA A 291 21.04 -11.13 3.01
C ALA A 291 19.98 -10.04 2.77
N GLU A 292 20.20 -9.17 1.78
CA GLU A 292 19.25 -8.14 1.37
C GLU A 292 17.90 -8.72 0.92
N ALA A 293 17.91 -9.77 0.09
CA ALA A 293 16.66 -10.43 -0.32
C ALA A 293 15.89 -11.00 0.88
N THR A 294 16.59 -11.54 1.87
CA THR A 294 16.02 -12.05 3.12
C THR A 294 15.48 -10.94 4.00
N ASP A 295 16.17 -9.81 4.06
CA ASP A 295 15.76 -8.63 4.83
C ASP A 295 14.47 -8.00 4.27
N VAL A 296 14.40 -7.81 2.95
CA VAL A 296 13.17 -7.37 2.26
C VAL A 296 12.01 -8.32 2.55
N ALA A 297 12.23 -9.64 2.47
CA ALA A 297 11.19 -10.63 2.76
C ALA A 297 10.74 -10.55 4.22
N ASN A 298 11.66 -10.37 5.18
CA ASN A 298 11.31 -10.22 6.60
C ASN A 298 10.48 -8.97 6.88
N ALA A 299 10.79 -7.83 6.25
CA ALA A 299 9.95 -6.63 6.37
C ALA A 299 8.50 -6.88 5.92
N ILE A 300 8.30 -7.73 4.90
CA ILE A 300 6.98 -8.13 4.41
C ILE A 300 6.31 -9.12 5.38
N TYR A 301 7.05 -10.11 5.91
CA TYR A 301 6.52 -11.01 6.93
C TYR A 301 6.07 -10.28 8.20
N ASP A 302 6.78 -9.22 8.57
CA ASP A 302 6.46 -8.33 9.69
C ASP A 302 5.19 -7.51 9.45
N GLY A 303 4.78 -7.36 8.18
CA GLY A 303 3.53 -6.74 7.80
C GLY A 303 3.67 -5.30 7.31
N THR A 304 4.85 -4.91 6.81
CA THR A 304 5.07 -3.56 6.24
C THR A 304 4.06 -3.25 5.13
N SER A 305 3.62 -1.99 5.02
CA SER A 305 2.72 -1.58 3.95
C SER A 305 3.47 -1.32 2.65
N ALA A 306 4.70 -0.79 2.77
CA ALA A 306 5.55 -0.47 1.65
C ALA A 306 7.03 -0.65 1.96
N ILE A 307 7.80 -0.91 0.92
CA ILE A 307 9.26 -1.05 0.94
C ILE A 307 9.86 0.02 0.03
N MET A 308 10.97 0.64 0.47
CA MET A 308 11.52 1.82 -0.19
C MET A 308 12.94 1.62 -0.71
N LEU A 309 13.15 1.94 -1.99
CA LEU A 309 14.46 2.06 -2.62
C LEU A 309 14.96 3.50 -2.50
N SER A 310 16.22 3.66 -2.09
CA SER A 310 16.90 4.92 -1.86
C SER A 310 17.93 5.20 -2.95
N GLY A 311 19.22 4.94 -2.69
CA GLY A 311 20.29 5.14 -3.65
C GLY A 311 20.15 4.22 -4.87
N GLU A 312 19.54 3.04 -4.70
CA GLU A 312 19.37 2.02 -5.73
C GLU A 312 18.66 2.56 -6.96
N THR A 313 17.61 3.37 -6.77
CA THR A 313 16.89 4.01 -7.87
C THR A 313 17.40 5.42 -8.14
N ALA A 314 17.81 6.17 -7.13
CA ALA A 314 18.14 7.59 -7.31
C ALA A 314 19.44 7.78 -8.11
N ALA A 315 20.48 7.01 -7.83
CA ALA A 315 21.81 7.17 -8.41
C ALA A 315 22.50 5.84 -8.77
N GLY A 316 21.80 4.72 -8.61
CA GLY A 316 22.33 3.39 -8.92
C GLY A 316 22.47 3.13 -10.41
N LEU A 317 23.35 2.18 -10.75
CA LEU A 317 23.58 1.72 -12.12
C LEU A 317 22.42 0.86 -12.68
N PHE A 318 21.59 0.30 -11.80
CA PHE A 318 20.55 -0.68 -12.14
C PHE A 318 19.17 -0.33 -11.55
N PRO A 319 18.63 0.88 -11.80
CA PRO A 319 17.42 1.36 -11.13
C PRO A 319 16.18 0.54 -11.49
N VAL A 320 16.07 0.09 -12.75
CA VAL A 320 14.94 -0.72 -13.23
C VAL A 320 15.00 -2.13 -12.65
N GLU A 321 16.18 -2.74 -12.63
CA GLU A 321 16.42 -4.08 -12.07
C GLU A 321 16.16 -4.09 -10.55
N ALA A 322 16.51 -3.03 -9.84
CA ALA A 322 16.22 -2.90 -8.41
C ALA A 322 14.71 -2.95 -8.14
N VAL A 323 13.90 -2.20 -8.91
CA VAL A 323 12.43 -2.24 -8.78
C VAL A 323 11.85 -3.61 -9.15
N LYS A 324 12.30 -4.20 -10.26
CA LYS A 324 11.90 -5.55 -10.67
C LYS A 324 12.21 -6.59 -9.60
N THR A 325 13.40 -6.53 -9.03
CA THR A 325 13.84 -7.44 -7.98
C THR A 325 13.02 -7.27 -6.71
N MET A 326 12.78 -6.02 -6.29
CA MET A 326 11.92 -5.69 -5.16
C MET A 326 10.50 -6.25 -5.35
N ALA A 327 9.93 -6.12 -6.55
CA ALA A 327 8.63 -6.68 -6.90
C ALA A 327 8.61 -8.22 -6.84
N ILE A 328 9.64 -8.88 -7.40
CA ILE A 328 9.75 -10.35 -7.40
C ILE A 328 9.82 -10.90 -5.97
N ILE A 329 10.65 -10.29 -5.11
CA ILE A 329 10.77 -10.70 -3.70
C ILE A 329 9.42 -10.54 -3.00
N ALA A 330 8.73 -9.40 -3.20
CA ALA A 330 7.44 -9.15 -2.60
C ALA A 330 6.39 -10.18 -3.03
N GLU A 331 6.23 -10.42 -4.33
CA GLU A 331 5.24 -11.36 -4.86
C GLU A 331 5.54 -12.81 -4.46
N ARG A 332 6.81 -13.21 -4.37
CA ARG A 332 7.16 -14.56 -3.89
C ARG A 332 6.88 -14.71 -2.40
N THR A 333 7.23 -13.71 -1.59
CA THR A 333 7.02 -13.72 -0.14
C THR A 333 5.53 -13.72 0.18
N GLU A 334 4.74 -12.88 -0.48
CA GLU A 334 3.29 -12.78 -0.24
C GLU A 334 2.53 -14.06 -0.59
N ARG A 335 2.99 -14.83 -1.60
CA ARG A 335 2.42 -16.13 -1.93
C ARG A 335 2.66 -17.21 -0.87
N ASP A 336 3.67 -17.01 -0.02
CA ASP A 336 4.03 -17.92 1.08
C ASP A 336 3.21 -17.66 2.35
N ILE A 337 2.57 -16.49 2.45
CA ILE A 337 1.84 -16.06 3.63
C ILE A 337 0.42 -16.63 3.60
N ASP A 338 0.06 -17.43 4.60
CA ASP A 338 -1.35 -17.76 4.88
C ASP A 338 -2.03 -16.58 5.58
N TYR A 339 -2.63 -15.70 4.78
CA TYR A 339 -3.36 -14.53 5.27
C TYR A 339 -4.62 -14.90 6.05
N ILE A 340 -5.28 -16.02 5.74
CA ILE A 340 -6.52 -16.43 6.40
C ILE A 340 -6.19 -16.93 7.81
N GLU A 341 -5.16 -17.77 7.94
CA GLU A 341 -4.68 -18.23 9.24
C GLU A 341 -4.18 -17.07 10.10
N LYS A 342 -3.36 -16.17 9.53
CA LYS A 342 -2.88 -14.97 10.24
C LYS A 342 -4.03 -14.07 10.69
N PHE A 343 -5.06 -13.89 9.87
CA PHE A 343 -6.25 -13.11 10.23
C PHE A 343 -7.00 -13.75 11.40
N ARG A 344 -7.23 -15.07 11.38
CA ARG A 344 -7.93 -15.81 12.45
C ARG A 344 -7.20 -15.81 13.79
N LYS A 345 -5.87 -15.89 13.76
CA LYS A 345 -5.02 -15.91 14.97
C LYS A 345 -4.78 -14.53 15.57
N ARG A 346 -5.26 -13.47 14.92
CA ARG A 346 -4.93 -12.11 15.32
C ARG A 346 -5.76 -11.69 16.53
N ASP A 347 -5.09 -11.52 17.66
CA ASP A 347 -5.63 -10.73 18.76
C ASP A 347 -5.63 -9.25 18.35
N ILE A 348 -6.80 -8.65 18.32
CA ILE A 348 -6.96 -7.21 18.08
C ILE A 348 -7.12 -6.56 19.46
N PRO A 349 -6.09 -5.87 19.99
CA PRO A 349 -6.13 -5.33 21.35
C PRO A 349 -7.10 -4.16 21.53
N GLU A 350 -7.60 -3.60 20.43
CA GLU A 350 -8.34 -2.35 20.38
C GLU A 350 -9.84 -2.57 20.62
N ARG A 351 -10.50 -1.71 21.41
CA ARG A 351 -11.97 -1.69 21.49
C ARG A 351 -12.51 -1.32 20.10
N PRO A 352 -13.20 -2.22 19.39
CA PRO A 352 -13.56 -1.96 18.00
C PRO A 352 -14.58 -0.84 17.93
N ASP A 353 -14.27 0.22 17.18
CA ASP A 353 -15.28 1.15 16.68
C ASP A 353 -16.10 0.49 15.56
N VAL A 354 -17.19 1.12 15.15
CA VAL A 354 -18.10 0.58 14.10
C VAL A 354 -17.32 0.28 12.81
N THR A 355 -16.43 1.20 12.41
CA THR A 355 -15.59 1.08 11.21
C THR A 355 -14.69 -0.15 11.25
N SER A 356 -14.02 -0.38 12.39
CA SER A 356 -13.16 -1.54 12.62
C SER A 356 -13.97 -2.84 12.62
N ALA A 357 -15.12 -2.86 13.30
CA ALA A 357 -15.99 -4.02 13.35
C ALA A 357 -16.50 -4.44 11.96
N ILE A 358 -16.98 -3.47 11.16
CA ILE A 358 -17.46 -3.73 9.80
C ILE A 358 -16.32 -4.14 8.87
N SER A 359 -15.14 -3.51 8.98
CA SER A 359 -13.96 -3.89 8.20
C SER A 359 -13.49 -5.31 8.53
N HIS A 360 -13.53 -5.71 9.81
CA HIS A 360 -13.25 -7.08 10.24
C HIS A 360 -14.27 -8.07 9.70
N ALA A 361 -15.57 -7.77 9.83
CA ALA A 361 -16.65 -8.60 9.29
C ALA A 361 -16.54 -8.74 7.77
N THR A 362 -16.12 -7.68 7.07
CA THR A 362 -15.85 -7.69 5.62
C THR A 362 -14.77 -8.69 5.26
N CYS A 363 -13.62 -8.66 5.96
CA CYS A 363 -12.54 -9.61 5.73
C CYS A 363 -12.96 -11.04 6.06
N THR A 364 -13.65 -11.25 7.17
CA THR A 364 -14.18 -12.56 7.61
C THR A 364 -15.10 -13.14 6.54
N THR A 365 -16.10 -12.37 6.11
CA THR A 365 -17.08 -12.77 5.09
C THR A 365 -16.40 -13.06 3.76
N ALA A 366 -15.41 -12.25 3.37
CA ALA A 366 -14.67 -12.47 2.15
C ALA A 366 -13.87 -13.79 2.17
N HIS A 367 -13.28 -14.16 3.32
CA HIS A 367 -12.56 -15.42 3.45
C HIS A 367 -13.50 -16.62 3.49
N ASP A 368 -14.57 -16.55 4.27
CA ASP A 368 -15.52 -17.65 4.45
C ASP A 368 -16.25 -18.01 3.14
N LEU A 369 -16.53 -17.01 2.31
CA LEU A 369 -17.21 -17.19 1.04
C LEU A 369 -16.27 -17.37 -0.16
N GLY A 370 -14.94 -17.31 0.05
CA GLY A 370 -13.97 -17.36 -1.04
C GLY A 370 -14.14 -16.23 -2.06
N ALA A 371 -14.46 -15.02 -1.59
CA ALA A 371 -14.69 -13.87 -2.45
C ALA A 371 -13.44 -13.50 -3.25
N VAL A 372 -13.63 -13.18 -4.54
CA VAL A 372 -12.56 -12.81 -5.47
C VAL A 372 -11.96 -11.46 -5.10
N ALA A 373 -12.76 -10.53 -4.57
CA ALA A 373 -12.30 -9.22 -4.14
C ALA A 373 -13.19 -8.63 -3.03
N ILE A 374 -12.61 -7.69 -2.29
CA ILE A 374 -13.36 -6.73 -1.48
C ILE A 374 -13.47 -5.43 -2.28
N LEU A 375 -14.68 -4.95 -2.49
CA LEU A 375 -14.97 -3.68 -3.16
C LEU A 375 -15.35 -2.63 -2.11
N THR A 376 -14.86 -1.41 -2.26
CA THR A 376 -15.26 -0.30 -1.40
C THR A 376 -15.26 0.99 -2.18
N VAL A 377 -16.05 1.97 -1.74
CA VAL A 377 -15.90 3.37 -2.18
C VAL A 377 -15.51 4.22 -0.98
N SER A 378 -14.53 5.11 -1.15
CA SER A 378 -14.03 5.93 -0.05
C SER A 378 -13.58 7.31 -0.53
N LYS A 379 -14.22 8.37 -0.02
CA LYS A 379 -13.85 9.76 -0.33
C LYS A 379 -12.47 10.16 0.22
N THR A 380 -12.03 9.58 1.35
CA THR A 380 -10.75 9.92 2.01
C THR A 380 -9.77 8.74 2.03
N GLY A 381 -10.17 7.59 1.47
CA GLY A 381 -9.45 6.32 1.53
C GLY A 381 -9.45 5.63 2.90
N GLN A 382 -10.17 6.16 3.90
CA GLN A 382 -10.18 5.62 5.26
C GLN A 382 -10.70 4.17 5.28
N THR A 383 -11.82 3.90 4.61
CA THR A 383 -12.40 2.55 4.53
C THR A 383 -11.40 1.55 3.96
N ALA A 384 -10.72 1.89 2.87
CA ALA A 384 -9.69 1.05 2.26
C ALA A 384 -8.54 0.75 3.22
N ARG A 385 -8.07 1.75 3.97
CA ARG A 385 -7.01 1.57 5.00
C ARG A 385 -7.47 0.68 6.15
N MET A 386 -8.72 0.83 6.59
CA MET A 386 -9.29 0.04 7.67
C MET A 386 -9.50 -1.43 7.30
N ILE A 387 -9.85 -1.72 6.04
CA ILE A 387 -9.86 -3.10 5.52
C ILE A 387 -8.42 -3.61 5.37
N SER A 388 -7.54 -2.80 4.78
CA SER A 388 -6.12 -3.14 4.56
C SER A 388 -5.41 -3.52 5.85
N LYS A 389 -5.75 -2.86 6.98
CA LYS A 389 -5.20 -3.17 8.30
C LYS A 389 -5.37 -4.63 8.68
N PHE A 390 -6.45 -5.29 8.25
CA PHE A 390 -6.75 -6.71 8.52
C PHE A 390 -6.05 -7.68 7.57
N ARG A 391 -5.32 -7.18 6.57
CA ARG A 391 -4.50 -7.96 5.64
C ARG A 391 -5.27 -9.09 4.93
N PRO A 392 -6.41 -8.82 4.26
CA PRO A 392 -7.19 -9.86 3.61
C PRO A 392 -6.41 -10.57 2.49
N ALA A 393 -6.69 -11.87 2.30
CA ALA A 393 -6.11 -12.70 1.25
C ALA A 393 -6.48 -12.22 -0.16
N CYS A 394 -7.74 -11.81 -0.37
CA CYS A 394 -8.20 -11.21 -1.62
C CYS A 394 -7.76 -9.74 -1.77
N PRO A 395 -7.70 -9.19 -2.99
CA PRO A 395 -7.43 -7.77 -3.22
C PRO A 395 -8.55 -6.87 -2.70
N ILE A 396 -8.18 -5.62 -2.37
CA ILE A 396 -9.12 -4.56 -1.99
C ILE A 396 -9.19 -3.60 -3.17
N ILE A 397 -10.31 -3.55 -3.87
CA ILE A 397 -10.55 -2.63 -4.98
C ILE A 397 -11.31 -1.43 -4.39
N SER A 398 -10.68 -0.26 -4.39
CA SER A 398 -11.23 0.93 -3.74
C SER A 398 -11.52 2.05 -4.72
N GLY A 399 -12.80 2.31 -4.95
CA GLY A 399 -13.29 3.47 -5.68
C GLY A 399 -13.10 4.77 -4.92
N THR A 400 -12.75 5.84 -5.63
CA THR A 400 -12.79 7.21 -5.16
C THR A 400 -13.18 8.15 -6.30
N THR A 401 -13.76 9.30 -5.96
CA THR A 401 -14.05 10.39 -6.92
C THR A 401 -12.87 11.36 -7.06
N GLU A 402 -11.90 11.30 -6.14
CA GLU A 402 -10.82 12.27 -6.02
C GLU A 402 -9.48 11.72 -6.52
N GLN A 403 -8.88 12.39 -7.51
CA GLN A 403 -7.60 11.97 -8.11
C GLN A 403 -6.45 11.95 -7.10
N LYS A 404 -6.45 12.86 -6.11
CA LYS A 404 -5.43 12.88 -5.05
C LYS A 404 -5.55 11.69 -4.12
N VAL A 405 -6.78 11.35 -3.75
CA VAL A 405 -7.06 10.19 -2.89
C VAL A 405 -6.76 8.87 -3.61
N LEU A 406 -6.99 8.81 -4.92
CA LEU A 406 -6.61 7.68 -5.78
C LEU A 406 -5.11 7.37 -5.62
N ARG A 407 -4.28 8.40 -5.70
CA ARG A 407 -2.81 8.30 -5.53
C ARG A 407 -2.43 7.96 -4.10
N GLN A 408 -3.04 8.61 -3.11
CA GLN A 408 -2.79 8.31 -1.70
C GLN A 408 -3.13 6.87 -1.33
N MET A 409 -4.21 6.32 -1.87
CA MET A 409 -4.59 4.93 -1.68
C MET A 409 -3.59 3.96 -2.33
N ASN A 410 -2.82 4.40 -3.33
CA ASN A 410 -1.81 3.56 -3.96
C ASN A 410 -0.66 3.18 -3.00
N LEU A 411 -0.48 3.89 -1.88
CA LEU A 411 0.44 3.51 -0.80
C LEU A 411 -0.17 2.50 0.21
N SER A 412 -1.47 2.23 0.13
CA SER A 412 -2.14 1.34 1.09
C SER A 412 -1.95 -0.13 0.69
N TRP A 413 -1.49 -0.96 1.63
CA TRP A 413 -1.22 -2.38 1.39
C TRP A 413 -2.44 -3.10 0.80
N GLY A 414 -2.24 -3.89 -0.26
CA GLY A 414 -3.29 -4.71 -0.88
C GLY A 414 -4.43 -3.94 -1.56
N VAL A 415 -4.38 -2.59 -1.57
CA VAL A 415 -5.39 -1.73 -2.18
C VAL A 415 -5.06 -1.46 -3.64
N ILE A 416 -6.05 -1.61 -4.52
CA ILE A 416 -6.04 -1.24 -5.92
C ILE A 416 -7.04 -0.08 -6.06
N PRO A 417 -6.54 1.16 -6.18
CA PRO A 417 -7.42 2.32 -6.28
C PRO A 417 -7.98 2.43 -7.71
N ILE A 418 -9.29 2.68 -7.83
CA ILE A 418 -9.96 2.97 -9.11
C ILE A 418 -10.72 4.29 -9.00
N LEU A 419 -10.80 5.02 -10.12
CA LEU A 419 -11.59 6.25 -10.19
C LEU A 419 -13.05 5.88 -10.49
N VAL A 420 -13.98 6.41 -9.72
CA VAL A 420 -15.42 6.22 -9.91
C VAL A 420 -16.11 7.57 -9.90
N ASP A 421 -17.31 7.62 -10.47
CA ASP A 421 -18.13 8.82 -10.47
C ASP A 421 -18.93 8.90 -9.18
N GLU A 422 -19.28 10.12 -8.77
CA GLU A 422 -20.20 10.34 -7.66
C GLU A 422 -21.60 9.82 -8.02
N LYS A 423 -22.29 9.24 -7.04
CA LYS A 423 -23.65 8.70 -7.16
C LYS A 423 -24.50 9.15 -6.00
N ASP A 424 -25.79 9.30 -6.26
CA ASP A 424 -26.75 9.89 -5.31
C ASP A 424 -27.37 8.85 -4.37
N ASN A 425 -27.29 7.56 -4.72
CA ASN A 425 -27.78 6.48 -3.87
C ASN A 425 -26.82 5.29 -3.81
N THR A 426 -27.03 4.46 -2.80
CA THR A 426 -26.13 3.36 -2.43
C THR A 426 -26.11 2.25 -3.47
N ASP A 427 -27.26 1.90 -4.04
CA ASP A 427 -27.33 0.81 -5.02
C ASP A 427 -26.65 1.21 -6.34
N GLU A 428 -26.89 2.41 -6.84
CA GLU A 428 -26.17 2.95 -8.01
C GLU A 428 -24.66 3.03 -7.77
N LEU A 429 -24.24 3.40 -6.56
CA LEU A 429 -22.82 3.44 -6.21
C LEU A 429 -22.18 2.04 -6.26
N PHE A 430 -22.88 1.03 -5.75
CA PHE A 430 -22.40 -0.34 -5.74
C PHE A 430 -22.37 -0.96 -7.13
N GLU A 431 -23.40 -0.71 -7.95
CA GLU A 431 -23.40 -1.11 -9.35
C GLU A 431 -22.27 -0.43 -10.13
N HIS A 432 -22.04 0.86 -9.87
CA HIS A 432 -20.97 1.61 -10.53
C HIS A 432 -19.57 1.08 -10.20
N VAL A 433 -19.25 0.88 -8.91
CA VAL A 433 -17.93 0.37 -8.51
C VAL A 433 -17.69 -1.05 -9.04
N VAL A 434 -18.73 -1.90 -9.07
CA VAL A 434 -18.65 -3.25 -9.66
C VAL A 434 -18.41 -3.16 -11.17
N SER A 435 -19.15 -2.30 -11.88
CA SER A 435 -19.00 -2.08 -13.31
C SER A 435 -17.61 -1.59 -13.69
N VAL A 436 -17.08 -0.60 -12.96
CA VAL A 436 -15.70 -0.11 -13.18
C VAL A 436 -14.68 -1.20 -12.88
N ALA A 437 -14.81 -1.91 -11.75
CA ALA A 437 -13.91 -3.01 -11.41
C ALA A 437 -13.93 -4.13 -12.47
N GLN A 438 -15.09 -4.40 -13.06
CA GLN A 438 -15.25 -5.36 -14.14
C GLN A 438 -14.60 -4.88 -15.45
N LYS A 439 -14.80 -3.61 -15.82
CA LYS A 439 -14.19 -3.00 -17.01
C LYS A 439 -12.67 -3.02 -16.94
N GLU A 440 -12.10 -2.78 -15.76
CA GLU A 440 -10.65 -2.85 -15.49
C GLU A 440 -10.14 -4.30 -15.34
N GLY A 441 -11.02 -5.30 -15.39
CA GLY A 441 -10.67 -6.72 -15.38
C GLY A 441 -10.36 -7.31 -14.00
N TYR A 442 -10.68 -6.61 -12.91
CA TYR A 442 -10.43 -7.09 -11.54
C TYR A 442 -11.48 -8.09 -11.04
N VAL A 443 -12.68 -8.07 -11.61
CA VAL A 443 -13.77 -9.01 -11.33
C VAL A 443 -14.47 -9.41 -12.64
N GLN A 444 -15.14 -10.56 -12.64
CA GLN A 444 -15.84 -11.12 -13.80
C GLN A 444 -17.27 -11.56 -13.45
N ASN A 445 -18.12 -11.70 -14.46
CA ASN A 445 -19.50 -12.18 -14.25
C ASN A 445 -19.52 -13.55 -13.57
N GLY A 446 -20.23 -13.62 -12.44
CA GLY A 446 -20.35 -14.77 -11.56
C GLY A 446 -19.40 -14.74 -10.36
N ASP A 447 -18.46 -13.80 -10.30
CA ASP A 447 -17.54 -13.67 -9.16
C ASP A 447 -18.30 -13.21 -7.94
N LEU A 448 -17.92 -13.74 -6.78
CA LEU A 448 -18.44 -13.25 -5.51
C LEU A 448 -17.51 -12.16 -4.99
N ALA A 449 -18.07 -11.00 -4.67
CA ALA A 449 -17.36 -9.89 -4.04
C ALA A 449 -18.05 -9.49 -2.74
N VAL A 450 -17.29 -8.92 -1.81
CA VAL A 450 -17.84 -8.29 -0.61
C VAL A 450 -17.67 -6.78 -0.74
N ILE A 451 -18.78 -6.07 -0.69
CA ILE A 451 -18.82 -4.62 -0.79
C ILE A 451 -18.96 -4.02 0.61
N THR A 452 -18.20 -2.95 0.90
CA THR A 452 -18.36 -2.16 2.12
C THR A 452 -18.25 -0.67 1.83
N ALA A 453 -18.96 0.16 2.60
CA ALA A 453 -18.97 1.61 2.45
C ALA A 453 -19.46 2.31 3.73
N GLY A 454 -19.37 3.64 3.72
CA GLY A 454 -19.97 4.53 4.70
C GLY A 454 -21.26 5.16 4.19
N ILE A 455 -22.31 5.14 5.01
CA ILE A 455 -23.60 5.76 4.73
C ILE A 455 -23.95 6.73 5.89
N PRO A 456 -24.49 7.93 5.62
CA PRO A 456 -24.95 8.46 4.33
C PRO A 456 -23.81 8.75 3.34
N LEU A 457 -24.12 8.61 2.05
CA LEU A 457 -23.16 8.89 0.98
C LEU A 457 -22.68 10.34 1.06
N GLY A 458 -21.41 10.55 0.71
CA GLY A 458 -20.80 11.87 0.72
C GLY A 458 -20.26 12.32 2.07
N VAL A 459 -20.65 11.70 3.18
CA VAL A 459 -20.10 11.99 4.51
C VAL A 459 -18.91 11.07 4.79
N SER A 460 -17.74 11.68 5.01
CA SER A 460 -16.53 10.93 5.40
C SER A 460 -16.55 10.55 6.88
N GLY A 461 -15.82 9.50 7.26
CA GLY A 461 -15.51 9.21 8.67
C GLY A 461 -16.14 7.95 9.26
N THR A 462 -17.12 7.32 8.60
CA THR A 462 -17.75 6.09 9.12
C THR A 462 -17.81 5.02 8.03
N THR A 463 -17.46 3.78 8.36
CA THR A 463 -17.78 2.60 7.54
C THR A 463 -18.75 1.75 8.33
N ASN A 464 -19.97 1.59 7.85
CA ASN A 464 -21.07 1.03 8.64
C ASN A 464 -21.93 0.00 7.88
N MET A 465 -21.58 -0.32 6.63
CA MET A 465 -22.32 -1.28 5.81
C MET A 465 -21.41 -2.37 5.23
N LEU A 466 -21.96 -3.57 5.13
CA LEU A 466 -21.41 -4.71 4.38
C LEU A 466 -22.51 -5.30 3.50
N LYS A 467 -22.17 -5.67 2.25
CA LYS A 467 -23.05 -6.33 1.28
C LYS A 467 -22.26 -7.42 0.55
N VAL A 468 -22.76 -8.65 0.55
CA VAL A 468 -22.25 -9.70 -0.35
C VAL A 468 -22.90 -9.51 -1.71
N HIS A 469 -22.10 -9.52 -2.78
CA HIS A 469 -22.55 -9.23 -4.12
C HIS A 469 -22.01 -10.25 -5.11
N LEU A 470 -22.90 -10.77 -5.97
CA LEU A 470 -22.55 -11.63 -7.08
C LEU A 470 -22.45 -10.77 -8.33
N VAL A 471 -21.27 -10.71 -8.94
CA VAL A 471 -20.96 -9.81 -10.06
C VAL A 471 -21.75 -10.23 -11.30
N GLY A 472 -22.41 -9.26 -11.93
CA GLY A 472 -23.25 -9.47 -13.12
C GLY A 472 -24.67 -9.96 -12.79
N ASP A 473 -25.51 -10.03 -13.81
CA ASP A 473 -26.93 -10.38 -13.67
C ASP A 473 -27.13 -11.90 -13.56
N VAL A 474 -26.62 -12.51 -12.50
CA VAL A 474 -26.87 -13.92 -12.23
C VAL A 474 -28.32 -14.09 -11.80
N LEU A 475 -29.09 -14.78 -12.63
CA LEU A 475 -30.51 -14.99 -12.44
C LEU A 475 -30.77 -16.14 -11.48
N VAL A 476 -30.00 -17.23 -11.60
CA VAL A 476 -30.02 -18.40 -10.69
C VAL A 476 -28.67 -19.08 -10.62
N SER A 477 -28.41 -19.81 -9.53
CA SER A 477 -27.26 -20.69 -9.37
C SER A 477 -27.69 -22.09 -8.95
N GLY A 478 -26.86 -23.09 -9.28
CA GLY A 478 -27.07 -24.49 -8.93
C GLY A 478 -25.78 -25.29 -9.10
N MET A 479 -25.91 -26.62 -9.10
CA MET A 479 -24.79 -27.53 -9.33
C MET A 479 -24.67 -27.81 -10.83
N ALA A 480 -23.54 -27.45 -11.43
CA ALA A 480 -23.22 -27.91 -12.78
C ALA A 480 -22.81 -29.39 -12.76
N VAL A 481 -23.27 -30.15 -13.75
CA VAL A 481 -22.93 -31.59 -13.89
C VAL A 481 -21.81 -31.80 -14.90
N ASN A 482 -21.66 -30.89 -15.86
CA ASN A 482 -20.58 -30.86 -16.83
C ASN A 482 -20.09 -29.42 -17.06
N HIS A 483 -18.96 -29.29 -17.75
CA HIS A 483 -18.26 -28.02 -17.97
C HIS A 483 -18.72 -27.25 -19.21
N ASN A 484 -19.74 -27.77 -19.93
CA ASN A 484 -20.22 -27.17 -21.17
C ASN A 484 -21.07 -25.93 -20.85
N SER A 485 -20.96 -24.90 -21.68
CA SER A 485 -21.69 -23.65 -21.52
C SER A 485 -22.39 -23.27 -22.82
N VAL A 486 -23.58 -22.67 -22.71
CA VAL A 486 -24.38 -22.33 -23.89
C VAL A 486 -25.15 -21.03 -23.71
N TYR A 487 -25.35 -20.32 -24.81
CA TYR A 487 -26.29 -19.20 -24.90
C TYR A 487 -27.59 -19.69 -25.51
N GLY A 488 -28.70 -19.33 -24.90
CA GLY A 488 -30.00 -19.74 -25.40
C GLY A 488 -31.14 -18.96 -24.77
N ARG A 489 -32.29 -19.01 -25.45
CA ARG A 489 -33.54 -18.47 -24.95
C ARG A 489 -34.10 -19.41 -23.90
N LEU A 490 -34.55 -18.88 -22.77
CA LEU A 490 -35.19 -19.67 -21.73
C LEU A 490 -36.61 -20.08 -22.15
N CYS A 491 -36.94 -21.35 -21.94
CA CYS A 491 -38.30 -21.86 -21.91
C CYS A 491 -38.59 -22.37 -20.48
N VAL A 492 -39.32 -21.57 -19.71
CA VAL A 492 -39.64 -21.85 -18.31
C VAL A 492 -41.01 -22.52 -18.22
N CYS A 493 -41.03 -23.73 -17.67
CA CYS A 493 -42.19 -24.60 -17.56
C CYS A 493 -42.33 -25.09 -16.12
N ARG A 494 -43.56 -25.14 -15.59
CA ARG A 494 -43.86 -25.62 -14.23
C ARG A 494 -44.13 -27.12 -14.20
N CYS A 495 -44.54 -27.69 -15.32
CA CYS A 495 -44.82 -29.11 -15.48
C CYS A 495 -44.42 -29.59 -16.89
N GLU A 496 -44.53 -30.90 -17.13
CA GLU A 496 -44.12 -31.53 -18.38
C GLU A 496 -45.08 -31.21 -19.53
N GLU A 497 -46.36 -30.99 -19.25
CA GLU A 497 -47.35 -30.54 -20.23
C GLU A 497 -47.00 -29.17 -20.80
N GLU A 498 -46.64 -28.21 -19.93
CA GLU A 498 -46.19 -26.88 -20.35
C GLU A 498 -44.91 -26.94 -21.19
N ALA A 499 -44.03 -27.92 -20.94
CA ALA A 499 -42.81 -28.12 -21.73
C ALA A 499 -43.15 -28.57 -23.15
N TRP A 500 -44.12 -29.47 -23.34
CA TRP A 500 -44.55 -29.89 -24.67
C TRP A 500 -45.21 -28.77 -25.48
N GLU A 501 -45.96 -27.89 -24.82
CA GLU A 501 -46.67 -26.78 -25.49
C GLU A 501 -45.75 -25.61 -25.86
N ASN A 502 -44.83 -25.25 -24.97
CA ASN A 502 -44.11 -23.97 -25.06
C ASN A 502 -42.66 -24.10 -25.57
N PHE A 503 -42.07 -25.28 -25.51
CA PHE A 503 -40.66 -25.48 -25.87
C PHE A 503 -40.43 -25.35 -27.38
N LYS A 504 -39.37 -24.63 -27.75
CA LYS A 504 -38.88 -24.56 -29.14
C LYS A 504 -37.49 -25.18 -29.25
N ASP A 505 -37.20 -25.76 -30.40
CA ASP A 505 -35.91 -26.40 -30.66
C ASP A 505 -34.75 -25.42 -30.42
N GLY A 506 -33.73 -25.85 -29.67
CA GLY A 506 -32.62 -25.01 -29.26
C GLY A 506 -32.85 -24.11 -28.03
N ASP A 507 -34.05 -24.06 -27.43
CA ASP A 507 -34.26 -23.35 -26.17
C ASP A 507 -33.50 -24.04 -25.00
N ILE A 508 -33.20 -23.26 -23.95
CA ILE A 508 -32.77 -23.77 -22.66
C ILE A 508 -34.02 -24.09 -21.84
N LEU A 509 -34.23 -25.36 -21.53
CA LEU A 509 -35.41 -25.83 -20.79
C LEU A 509 -35.22 -25.63 -19.28
N VAL A 510 -36.14 -24.91 -18.64
CA VAL A 510 -36.19 -24.72 -17.18
C VAL A 510 -37.44 -25.39 -16.64
N ILE A 511 -37.28 -26.41 -15.78
CA ILE A 511 -38.40 -27.21 -15.26
C ILE A 511 -38.08 -27.76 -13.86
N PRO A 512 -39.05 -28.01 -12.94
CA PRO A 512 -38.71 -28.44 -11.58
C PRO A 512 -37.96 -29.78 -11.52
N LYS A 513 -38.34 -30.72 -12.39
CA LYS A 513 -37.72 -32.05 -12.54
C LYS A 513 -37.91 -32.54 -13.97
N THR A 514 -37.14 -33.55 -14.38
CA THR A 514 -37.30 -34.22 -15.67
C THR A 514 -37.58 -35.70 -15.49
N THR A 515 -38.28 -36.30 -16.46
CA THR A 515 -38.54 -37.73 -16.56
C THR A 515 -38.32 -38.23 -18.00
N ASN A 516 -38.49 -39.52 -18.23
CA ASN A 516 -38.39 -40.13 -19.57
C ASN A 516 -39.42 -39.56 -20.56
N GLU A 517 -40.55 -39.03 -20.10
CA GLU A 517 -41.63 -38.54 -20.95
C GLU A 517 -41.19 -37.33 -21.80
N ILE A 518 -40.36 -36.46 -21.24
CA ILE A 518 -39.84 -35.27 -21.93
C ILE A 518 -38.44 -35.48 -22.54
N LEU A 519 -37.92 -36.71 -22.56
CA LEU A 519 -36.62 -37.04 -23.17
C LEU A 519 -36.47 -36.53 -24.62
N PRO A 520 -37.50 -36.60 -25.49
CA PRO A 520 -37.40 -36.03 -26.84
C PRO A 520 -37.16 -34.51 -26.84
N LEU A 521 -37.73 -33.77 -25.89
CA LEU A 521 -37.49 -32.34 -25.71
C LEU A 521 -36.08 -32.08 -25.19
N MET A 522 -35.60 -32.88 -24.23
CA MET A 522 -34.24 -32.77 -23.69
C MET A 522 -33.16 -32.94 -24.78
N ARG A 523 -33.39 -33.81 -25.77
CA ARG A 523 -32.48 -33.97 -26.93
C ARG A 523 -32.40 -32.72 -27.80
N LYS A 524 -33.50 -31.98 -27.91
CA LYS A 524 -33.64 -30.75 -28.69
C LYS A 524 -33.19 -29.49 -27.92
N ALA A 525 -33.24 -29.52 -26.60
CA ALA A 525 -32.81 -28.42 -25.76
C ALA A 525 -31.32 -28.12 -25.93
N SER A 526 -30.93 -26.85 -25.96
CA SER A 526 -29.51 -26.45 -25.98
C SER A 526 -28.84 -26.60 -24.61
N GLY A 527 -29.62 -26.51 -23.53
CA GLY A 527 -29.20 -26.77 -22.16
C GLY A 527 -30.42 -26.97 -21.25
N ILE A 528 -30.18 -27.44 -20.02
CA ILE A 528 -31.27 -27.76 -19.08
C ILE A 528 -30.99 -27.19 -17.68
N ILE A 529 -32.02 -26.62 -17.06
CA ILE A 529 -31.97 -26.12 -15.68
C ILE A 529 -33.09 -26.80 -14.89
N THR A 530 -32.76 -27.40 -13.75
CA THR A 530 -33.75 -28.03 -12.87
C THR A 530 -33.65 -27.58 -11.42
N GLU A 531 -34.80 -27.50 -10.75
CA GLU A 531 -34.86 -27.19 -9.32
C GLU A 531 -34.48 -28.39 -8.46
N THR A 532 -34.78 -29.60 -8.95
CA THR A 532 -34.37 -30.86 -8.30
C THR A 532 -32.85 -31.02 -8.43
N GLY A 533 -32.18 -31.23 -7.30
CA GLY A 533 -30.74 -31.43 -7.24
C GLY A 533 -30.32 -32.89 -7.34
N GLY A 534 -29.00 -33.10 -7.32
CA GLY A 534 -28.37 -34.41 -7.24
C GLY A 534 -27.68 -34.83 -8.54
N ILE A 535 -26.47 -35.37 -8.41
CA ILE A 535 -25.65 -35.82 -9.54
C ILE A 535 -26.24 -37.07 -10.23
N ASN A 536 -27.08 -37.80 -9.51
CA ASN A 536 -27.83 -38.97 -9.99
C ASN A 536 -29.27 -38.62 -10.38
N SER A 537 -29.63 -37.34 -10.45
CA SER A 537 -30.95 -36.92 -10.93
C SER A 537 -31.11 -37.29 -12.41
N HIS A 538 -32.35 -37.51 -12.84
CA HIS A 538 -32.64 -37.84 -14.25
C HIS A 538 -32.05 -36.78 -15.21
N ALA A 539 -32.18 -35.50 -14.89
CA ALA A 539 -31.58 -34.40 -15.66
C ALA A 539 -30.05 -34.51 -15.76
N ALA A 540 -29.37 -34.78 -14.65
CA ALA A 540 -27.92 -34.92 -14.61
C ALA A 540 -27.43 -36.09 -15.49
N VAL A 541 -28.02 -37.27 -15.32
CA VAL A 541 -27.62 -38.49 -16.03
C VAL A 541 -27.85 -38.36 -17.53
N VAL A 542 -29.04 -37.87 -17.92
CA VAL A 542 -29.40 -37.72 -19.33
C VAL A 542 -28.54 -36.65 -20.01
N CYS A 543 -28.36 -35.48 -19.40
CA CYS A 543 -27.56 -34.42 -20.01
C CYS A 543 -26.07 -34.77 -20.11
N LEU A 544 -25.54 -35.53 -19.15
CA LEU A 544 -24.17 -36.05 -19.24
C LEU A 544 -24.03 -36.99 -20.44
N ALA A 545 -24.99 -37.91 -20.64
CA ALA A 545 -25.00 -38.81 -21.79
C ALA A 545 -25.21 -38.11 -23.14
N LEU A 546 -25.95 -36.99 -23.14
CA LEU A 546 -26.20 -36.17 -24.33
C LEU A 546 -25.12 -35.10 -24.57
N ASP A 547 -24.11 -35.00 -23.70
CA ASP A 547 -23.08 -33.95 -23.69
C ASP A 547 -23.65 -32.51 -23.72
N LYS A 548 -24.78 -32.29 -23.05
CA LYS A 548 -25.47 -30.99 -23.00
C LYS A 548 -25.25 -30.28 -21.66
N PRO A 549 -25.03 -28.95 -21.67
CA PRO A 549 -24.96 -28.15 -20.45
C PRO A 549 -26.16 -28.37 -19.53
N VAL A 550 -25.91 -28.64 -18.25
CA VAL A 550 -26.98 -28.80 -17.27
C VAL A 550 -26.61 -28.23 -15.90
N ILE A 551 -27.56 -27.50 -15.31
CA ILE A 551 -27.50 -27.03 -13.93
C ILE A 551 -28.67 -27.66 -13.16
N VAL A 552 -28.36 -28.44 -12.13
CA VAL A 552 -29.35 -29.08 -11.26
C VAL A 552 -29.38 -28.42 -9.89
N GLY A 553 -30.48 -28.53 -9.15
CA GLY A 553 -30.60 -27.94 -7.82
C GLY A 553 -30.70 -26.41 -7.82
N ALA A 554 -31.07 -25.79 -8.95
CA ALA A 554 -31.29 -24.36 -9.05
C ALA A 554 -32.61 -23.98 -8.37
N LYS A 555 -32.56 -23.71 -7.06
CA LYS A 555 -33.77 -23.50 -6.23
C LYS A 555 -34.62 -22.34 -6.75
N ASN A 556 -35.92 -22.57 -6.89
CA ASN A 556 -36.90 -21.61 -7.40
C ASN A 556 -36.64 -21.11 -8.83
N ALA A 557 -35.86 -21.83 -9.65
CA ALA A 557 -35.55 -21.39 -11.00
C ALA A 557 -36.80 -21.15 -11.86
N THR A 558 -37.86 -21.93 -11.69
CA THR A 558 -39.11 -21.74 -12.43
C THR A 558 -39.91 -20.50 -12.01
N LYS A 559 -39.59 -19.92 -10.85
CA LYS A 559 -40.22 -18.69 -10.35
C LYS A 559 -39.40 -17.44 -10.65
N LEU A 560 -38.06 -17.57 -10.62
CA LEU A 560 -37.13 -16.46 -10.80
C LEU A 560 -36.86 -16.17 -12.28
N LEU A 561 -36.84 -17.21 -13.11
CA LEU A 561 -36.58 -17.09 -14.54
C LEU A 561 -37.85 -16.78 -15.32
N LYS A 562 -37.70 -16.08 -16.46
CA LYS A 562 -38.81 -15.75 -17.37
C LYS A 562 -38.55 -16.35 -18.75
N SER A 563 -39.56 -17.00 -19.31
CA SER A 563 -39.52 -17.50 -20.69
C SER A 563 -39.27 -16.35 -21.67
N GLY A 564 -38.46 -16.59 -22.69
CA GLY A 564 -38.10 -15.59 -23.70
C GLY A 564 -36.85 -14.78 -23.40
N THR A 565 -36.34 -14.79 -22.17
CA THR A 565 -35.06 -14.15 -21.84
C THR A 565 -33.90 -14.95 -22.41
N THR A 566 -32.98 -14.30 -23.13
CA THR A 566 -31.73 -14.91 -23.56
C THR A 566 -30.72 -14.88 -22.43
N VAL A 567 -30.14 -16.02 -22.12
CA VAL A 567 -29.18 -16.18 -21.02
C VAL A 567 -27.96 -16.96 -21.49
N LYS A 568 -26.87 -16.86 -20.71
CA LYS A 568 -25.82 -17.87 -20.72
C LYS A 568 -26.03 -18.82 -19.55
N LEU A 569 -26.08 -20.11 -19.85
CA LEU A 569 -25.94 -21.20 -18.88
C LEU A 569 -24.46 -21.57 -18.84
N ASP A 570 -23.81 -21.36 -17.69
CA ASP A 570 -22.38 -21.59 -17.51
C ASP A 570 -22.12 -22.86 -16.70
N GLY A 571 -21.72 -23.95 -17.38
CA GLY A 571 -21.42 -25.24 -16.75
C GLY A 571 -20.10 -25.27 -15.98
N ASN A 572 -19.19 -24.31 -16.19
CA ASN A 572 -17.99 -24.24 -15.35
C ASN A 572 -18.29 -23.71 -13.95
N ARG A 573 -19.21 -22.73 -13.89
CA ARG A 573 -19.51 -21.99 -12.66
C ARG A 573 -20.80 -22.43 -11.98
N GLY A 574 -21.67 -23.18 -12.66
CA GLY A 574 -22.98 -23.57 -12.14
C GLY A 574 -23.94 -22.40 -12.00
N ILE A 575 -23.86 -21.41 -12.89
CA ILE A 575 -24.69 -20.20 -12.84
C ILE A 575 -25.37 -19.91 -14.17
N VAL A 576 -26.51 -19.23 -14.10
CA VAL A 576 -27.25 -18.72 -15.25
C VAL A 576 -27.26 -17.21 -15.15
N PHE A 577 -26.78 -16.51 -16.16
CA PHE A 577 -26.78 -15.04 -16.15
C PHE A 577 -27.38 -14.46 -17.42
N SER A 578 -27.96 -13.26 -17.29
CA SER A 578 -28.55 -12.53 -18.41
C SER A 578 -27.52 -12.30 -19.51
N ALA A 579 -27.87 -12.65 -20.74
CA ALA A 579 -27.04 -12.31 -21.89
C ALA A 579 -27.48 -10.94 -22.40
N HIS A 580 -27.03 -9.87 -21.76
CA HIS A 580 -27.11 -8.54 -22.36
C HIS A 580 -26.28 -8.55 -23.64
N SER A 581 -26.91 -8.26 -24.78
CA SER A 581 -26.23 -8.16 -26.07
C SER A 581 -25.06 -7.18 -25.91
N LYS A 582 -23.82 -7.67 -26.06
CA LYS A 582 -22.70 -6.77 -26.33
C LYS A 582 -23.07 -5.95 -27.57
N LYS A 583 -23.34 -4.66 -27.39
CA LYS A 583 -23.24 -3.69 -28.47
C LYS A 583 -21.78 -3.29 -28.62
#